data_AF-A0A9J5YQ59-F1
#
_entry.id   AF-A0A9J5YQ59-F1
#
_cell.length_a   1.000
_cell.length_b   1.000
_cell.length_c   1.000
_cell.angle_alpha   90.00
_cell.angle_beta   90.00
_cell.angle_gamma   90.00
#
_symmetry.space_group_name_H-M   'P 1'
#
loop_
_entity.id
_entity.type
_entity.pdbx_description
1 polymer ?
#
loop_
_entity_poly.entity_id
_entity_poly.type
_entity_poly.pdbx_seq_one_letter_code
_entity_poly.pdbx_strand_id
1 'polypeptide(L)'
;MSAMVCGKRSFFEDLQSPSPTSPSTPVSKKLRCSSTSPRRFSLPPPAAASIDHLRALFPDVDCQFLEKALEECGNDLDVAIKRLHELHLIHAQGKSVSASEADGEMDGEFAGIVNTAFVLNNPPADGTEWVELFVREMMSATSTDDARVRATIVLESLEKSISASASAEAAQNFQKENMMLKEQIELILRDNSILKRLVAIQHERLKEHNDDRTQEVQQLKQLIAQYQEQLRTLEVNNYSLKMHLQQAQQCNSIPGHYHPDVF
;
A
#
# COMPACT_ATOMS: atom_id res chain seq x y z
N MET A 1 -30.55 -54.53 16.88
CA MET A 1 -29.65 -53.48 17.41
C MET A 1 -30.25 -52.12 16.99
N SER A 2 -30.43 -51.23 17.97
CA SER A 2 -31.10 -49.90 18.08
C SER A 2 -31.29 -49.04 16.80
N ALA A 3 -32.47 -48.48 16.45
CA ALA A 3 -33.32 -47.37 17.02
C ALA A 3 -32.65 -45.97 16.88
N MET A 4 -33.22 -44.82 16.44
CA MET A 4 -34.56 -44.17 16.29
C MET A 4 -34.49 -43.12 15.12
N VAL A 5 -35.46 -42.79 14.23
CA VAL A 5 -36.83 -42.17 14.25
C VAL A 5 -36.90 -40.61 14.16
N CYS A 6 -37.84 -40.14 13.30
CA CYS A 6 -38.46 -38.80 13.05
C CYS A 6 -37.74 -37.80 12.10
N GLY A 7 -38.33 -37.21 11.03
CA GLY A 7 -39.71 -36.75 10.71
C GLY A 7 -39.80 -35.22 10.97
N LYS A 8 -40.36 -34.27 10.19
CA LYS A 8 -41.45 -34.24 9.17
C LYS A 8 -41.56 -32.80 8.55
N ARG A 9 -41.98 -32.74 7.26
CA ARG A 9 -42.69 -31.73 6.40
C ARG A 9 -42.99 -30.25 6.80
N SER A 10 -42.69 -29.33 5.85
CA SER A 10 -43.55 -28.42 5.03
C SER A 10 -44.81 -27.71 5.58
N PHE A 11 -44.94 -26.40 5.25
CA PHE A 11 -46.09 -25.64 4.66
C PHE A 11 -46.42 -24.27 5.34
N PHE A 12 -46.48 -23.18 4.54
CA PHE A 12 -47.51 -22.09 4.45
C PHE A 12 -46.94 -20.96 3.54
N GLU A 13 -47.37 -20.63 2.31
CA GLU A 13 -48.66 -20.22 1.68
C GLU A 13 -48.91 -18.69 1.60
N ASP A 14 -48.45 -18.12 0.48
CA ASP A 14 -49.12 -17.29 -0.57
C ASP A 14 -50.24 -16.23 -0.31
N LEU A 15 -50.11 -15.12 -1.07
CA LEU A 15 -51.09 -14.13 -1.64
C LEU A 15 -51.73 -12.92 -0.88
N GLN A 16 -51.32 -11.72 -1.32
CA GLN A 16 -51.98 -10.41 -1.64
C GLN A 16 -53.33 -9.89 -1.03
N SER A 17 -53.29 -8.59 -0.65
CA SER A 17 -54.24 -7.44 -0.92
C SER A 17 -54.85 -6.67 0.31
N PRO A 18 -55.55 -5.50 0.19
CA PRO A 18 -55.05 -4.13 0.55
C PRO A 18 -55.88 -3.25 1.55
N SER A 19 -55.22 -2.38 2.37
CA SER A 19 -55.68 -1.09 3.04
C SER A 19 -57.02 -1.02 3.86
N PRO A 20 -57.38 0.08 4.58
CA PRO A 20 -56.66 1.05 5.45
C PRO A 20 -57.19 1.03 6.92
N THR A 21 -56.54 1.77 7.85
CA THR A 21 -57.10 2.51 9.03
C THR A 21 -56.07 2.55 10.20
N SER A 22 -55.69 3.77 10.59
CA SER A 22 -54.82 4.14 11.72
C SER A 22 -55.52 3.98 13.10
N PRO A 23 -55.00 4.45 14.27
CA PRO A 23 -53.65 4.92 14.65
C PRO A 23 -53.11 4.28 15.96
N SER A 24 -51.79 4.36 16.20
CA SER A 24 -51.15 4.86 17.45
C SER A 24 -49.72 4.32 17.71
N THR A 25 -48.82 5.28 17.88
CA THR A 25 -47.43 5.33 18.38
C THR A 25 -47.24 4.67 19.78
N PRO A 26 -46.00 4.35 20.29
CA PRO A 26 -44.86 5.29 20.31
C PRO A 26 -43.38 4.79 20.41
N VAL A 27 -42.49 5.80 20.30
CA VAL A 27 -41.08 5.93 20.76
C VAL A 27 -39.95 5.28 19.95
N SER A 28 -39.38 6.05 19.01
CA SER A 28 -37.98 5.89 18.57
C SER A 28 -37.09 6.90 19.33
N LYS A 29 -36.03 6.41 19.97
CA LYS A 29 -35.00 7.24 20.62
C LYS A 29 -34.07 7.82 19.55
N LYS A 30 -34.14 9.14 19.48
CA LYS A 30 -33.32 10.12 18.75
C LYS A 30 -31.86 10.05 19.20
N LEU A 31 -30.95 9.66 18.30
CA LEU A 31 -29.51 9.90 18.46
C LEU A 31 -29.09 11.03 17.53
N ARG A 32 -28.50 12.03 18.19
CA ARG A 32 -28.24 13.39 17.76
C ARG A 32 -26.95 13.41 16.92
N CYS A 33 -27.03 13.93 15.70
CA CYS A 33 -25.85 14.30 14.91
C CYS A 33 -25.10 15.43 15.65
N SER A 34 -23.93 15.12 16.20
CA SER A 34 -22.99 16.15 16.65
C SER A 34 -22.18 16.62 15.45
N SER A 35 -22.37 17.87 15.08
CA SER A 35 -21.53 18.61 14.15
C SER A 35 -20.17 18.83 14.80
N THR A 36 -19.16 18.06 14.40
CA THR A 36 -17.76 18.40 14.64
C THR A 36 -17.29 19.20 13.44
N SER A 37 -17.13 20.51 13.64
CA SER A 37 -16.52 21.42 12.66
C SER A 37 -15.17 20.85 12.18
N PRO A 38 -14.87 20.87 10.87
CA PRO A 38 -13.53 20.52 10.40
C PRO A 38 -12.56 21.56 10.96
N ARG A 39 -11.63 21.13 11.82
CA ARG A 39 -10.39 21.90 12.02
C ARG A 39 -9.74 22.02 10.65
N ARG A 40 -9.80 23.20 10.05
CA ARG A 40 -8.88 23.57 8.98
C ARG A 40 -7.49 23.54 9.62
N PHE A 41 -6.79 22.43 9.49
CA PHE A 41 -5.34 22.50 9.47
C PHE A 41 -5.03 23.30 8.22
N SER A 42 -4.70 24.58 8.41
CA SER A 42 -4.02 25.35 7.39
C SER A 42 -2.77 24.55 7.04
N LEU A 43 -2.75 23.95 5.86
CA LEU A 43 -1.53 23.37 5.31
C LEU A 43 -0.50 24.52 5.33
N PRO A 44 0.68 24.35 5.95
CA PRO A 44 1.72 25.36 5.80
C PRO A 44 1.95 25.56 4.29
N PRO A 45 2.21 26.80 3.85
CA PRO A 45 2.54 27.04 2.45
C PRO A 45 3.63 26.06 2.02
N PRO A 46 3.60 25.52 0.79
CA PRO A 46 4.48 24.44 0.35
C PRO A 46 5.97 24.75 0.59
N ALA A 47 6.35 26.03 0.60
CA ALA A 47 7.70 26.53 0.92
C ALA A 47 8.13 26.35 2.40
N ALA A 48 7.20 26.42 3.37
CA ALA A 48 7.54 26.24 4.78
C ALA A 48 7.80 24.75 5.10
N ALA A 49 7.01 23.85 4.52
CA ALA A 49 7.18 22.41 4.71
C ALA A 49 8.50 21.88 4.09
N SER A 50 8.93 22.45 2.97
CA SER A 50 10.20 22.08 2.32
C SER A 50 11.43 22.57 3.09
N ILE A 51 11.39 23.77 3.66
CA ILE A 51 12.50 24.30 4.50
C ILE A 51 12.63 23.49 5.80
N ASP A 52 11.51 23.12 6.44
CA ASP A 52 11.54 22.29 7.64
C ASP A 52 12.13 20.89 7.36
N HIS A 53 11.87 20.34 6.17
CA HIS A 53 12.48 19.08 5.73
C HIS A 53 13.99 19.22 5.48
N LEU A 54 14.42 20.30 4.83
CA LEU A 54 15.84 20.59 4.64
C LEU A 54 16.58 20.80 5.96
N ARG A 55 15.96 21.49 6.94
CA ARG A 55 16.53 21.69 8.29
C ARG A 55 16.72 20.36 9.02
N ALA A 56 15.81 19.40 8.83
CA ALA A 56 15.94 18.07 9.43
C ALA A 56 17.12 17.27 8.85
N LEU A 57 17.42 17.45 7.55
CA LEU A 57 18.55 16.78 6.88
C LEU A 57 19.89 17.49 7.14
N PHE A 58 19.85 18.81 7.36
CA PHE A 58 21.03 19.66 7.51
C PHE A 58 20.92 20.55 8.75
N PRO A 59 21.02 19.98 9.97
CA PRO A 59 20.85 20.72 11.21
C PRO A 59 21.93 21.79 11.46
N ASP A 60 23.12 21.63 10.84
CA ASP A 60 24.25 22.56 10.97
C ASP A 60 24.19 23.74 9.98
N VAL A 61 23.17 23.82 9.12
CA VAL A 61 23.06 24.82 8.04
C VAL A 61 22.02 25.88 8.37
N ASP A 62 22.41 27.14 8.21
CA ASP A 62 21.54 28.29 8.47
C ASP A 62 20.28 28.28 7.61
N CYS A 63 19.14 28.63 8.21
CA CYS A 63 17.83 28.58 7.57
C CYS A 63 17.73 29.52 6.36
N GLN A 64 18.41 30.67 6.39
CA GLN A 64 18.47 31.61 5.26
C GLN A 64 19.24 31.02 4.06
N PHE A 65 20.24 30.18 4.33
CA PHE A 65 20.99 29.49 3.29
C PHE A 65 20.15 28.37 2.66
N LEU A 66 19.38 27.64 3.46
CA LEU A 66 18.43 26.63 2.97
C LEU A 66 17.34 27.24 2.09
N GLU A 67 16.77 28.38 2.50
CA GLU A 67 15.74 29.10 1.75
C GLU A 67 16.29 29.59 0.40
N LYS A 68 17.50 30.17 0.40
CA LYS A 68 18.17 30.63 -0.84
C LYS A 68 18.51 29.47 -1.77
N ALA A 69 19.02 28.35 -1.25
CA ALA A 69 19.33 27.17 -2.04
C ALA A 69 18.08 26.56 -2.68
N LEU A 70 16.95 26.57 -1.96
CA LEU A 70 15.66 26.10 -2.47
C LEU A 70 15.12 27.03 -3.57
N GLU A 71 15.25 28.35 -3.40
CA GLU A 71 14.84 29.33 -4.39
C GLU A 71 15.68 29.23 -5.68
N GLU A 72 17.01 29.08 -5.55
CA GLU A 72 17.94 28.85 -6.67
C GLU A 72 17.69 27.51 -7.39
N CYS A 73 17.11 26.53 -6.71
CA CYS A 73 16.71 25.24 -7.28
C CYS A 73 15.25 25.23 -7.79
N GLY A 74 14.59 26.39 -7.87
CA GLY A 74 13.24 26.50 -8.43
C GLY A 74 12.15 25.89 -7.56
N ASN A 75 12.34 25.86 -6.23
CA ASN A 75 11.49 25.18 -5.25
C ASN A 75 11.43 23.65 -5.41
N ASP A 76 12.39 23.05 -6.15
CA ASP A 76 12.56 21.61 -6.23
C ASP A 76 13.41 21.10 -5.06
N LEU A 77 12.76 20.37 -4.15
CA LEU A 77 13.35 19.83 -2.94
C LEU A 77 14.48 18.84 -3.24
N ASP A 78 14.32 17.97 -4.23
CA ASP A 78 15.28 16.91 -4.53
C ASP A 78 16.58 17.48 -5.12
N VAL A 79 16.46 18.53 -5.93
CA VAL A 79 17.61 19.26 -6.49
C VAL A 79 18.35 20.04 -5.41
N ALA A 80 17.61 20.68 -4.49
CA ALA A 80 18.19 21.41 -3.37
C ALA A 80 18.96 20.47 -2.41
N ILE A 81 18.40 19.31 -2.07
CA ILE A 81 19.07 18.30 -1.22
C ILE A 81 20.37 17.82 -1.85
N LYS A 82 20.38 17.51 -3.15
CA LYS A 82 21.59 17.03 -3.85
C LYS A 82 22.71 18.07 -3.82
N ARG A 83 22.40 19.35 -4.07
CA ARG A 83 23.39 20.42 -4.04
C ARG A 83 23.96 20.67 -2.64
N LEU A 84 23.11 20.65 -1.61
CA LEU A 84 23.55 20.82 -0.23
C LEU A 84 24.48 19.68 0.22
N HIS A 85 24.17 18.44 -0.16
CA HIS A 85 25.08 17.31 0.07
C HIS A 85 26.43 17.46 -0.63
N GLU A 86 26.45 17.91 -1.89
CA GLU A 86 27.69 18.13 -2.65
C GLU A 86 28.59 19.18 -1.98
N LEU A 87 28.00 20.29 -1.53
CA LEU A 87 28.72 21.35 -0.81
C LEU A 87 29.27 20.88 0.54
N HIS A 88 28.53 20.07 1.28
CA HIS A 88 28.98 19.48 2.54
C HIS A 88 30.16 18.53 2.35
N LEU A 89 30.15 17.74 1.28
CA LEU A 89 31.23 16.82 0.96
C LEU A 89 32.53 17.56 0.60
N ILE A 90 32.44 18.65 -0.16
CA ILE A 90 33.58 19.50 -0.51
C ILE A 90 34.18 20.17 0.74
N HIS A 91 33.35 20.56 1.72
CA HIS A 91 33.81 21.18 2.96
C HIS A 91 34.52 20.19 3.90
N ALA A 92 34.08 18.92 3.92
CA ALA A 92 34.73 17.86 4.68
C ALA A 92 36.10 17.46 4.10
N GLN A 93 36.26 17.54 2.77
CA GLN A 93 37.49 17.12 2.08
C GLN A 93 38.63 18.16 2.15
N GLY A 94 38.33 19.43 2.42
CA GLY A 94 39.32 20.51 2.51
C GLY A 94 40.17 20.54 3.79
N LYS A 95 39.95 19.65 4.76
CA LYS A 95 40.56 19.72 6.11
C LYS A 95 41.74 18.75 6.35
N SER A 96 42.08 17.85 5.42
CA SER A 96 43.03 16.74 5.69
C SER A 96 44.36 16.76 4.93
N VAL A 97 44.91 17.93 4.58
CA VAL A 97 46.28 18.00 4.01
C VAL A 97 47.11 19.05 4.73
N SER A 98 47.73 18.66 5.85
CA SER A 98 48.93 19.34 6.35
C SER A 98 49.74 18.45 7.30
N ALA A 99 51.04 18.33 6.99
CA ALA A 99 52.17 17.89 7.81
C ALA A 99 52.34 16.38 8.07
N SER A 100 53.55 15.83 8.15
CA SER A 100 54.89 16.13 7.62
C SER A 100 55.71 14.90 7.99
N GLU A 101 56.58 14.44 7.09
CA GLU A 101 57.57 13.41 7.35
C GLU A 101 58.59 13.87 8.41
N ALA A 102 59.12 12.92 9.18
CA ALA A 102 60.45 13.00 9.78
C ALA A 102 60.95 11.57 10.05
N ASP A 103 62.00 11.23 9.30
CA ASP A 103 62.75 9.97 9.30
C ASP A 103 63.78 9.96 10.44
N GLY A 104 64.06 8.79 11.00
CA GLY A 104 64.96 8.65 12.15
C GLY A 104 65.28 7.19 12.47
N GLU A 105 66.32 6.69 11.81
CA GLU A 105 66.87 5.34 11.92
C GLU A 105 67.70 5.19 13.23
N MET A 106 67.35 4.23 14.09
CA MET A 106 68.21 3.77 15.20
C MET A 106 68.07 2.24 15.37
N ASP A 107 69.05 1.53 14.83
CA ASP A 107 69.19 0.08 14.86
C ASP A 107 69.51 -0.41 16.29
N GLY A 108 68.61 -1.22 16.85
CA GLY A 108 68.78 -1.89 18.15
C GLY A 108 67.47 -2.26 18.86
N GLU A 109 66.38 -1.55 18.54
CA GLU A 109 65.04 -1.68 19.16
C GLU A 109 64.04 -2.45 18.27
N PHE A 110 64.48 -2.81 17.06
CA PHE A 110 63.65 -3.31 15.97
C PHE A 110 63.07 -4.71 16.24
N ALA A 111 63.76 -5.60 16.96
CA ALA A 111 63.29 -6.98 17.14
C ALA A 111 61.99 -7.10 17.97
N GLY A 112 61.79 -6.22 18.96
CA GLY A 112 60.56 -6.20 19.78
C GLY A 112 59.39 -5.44 19.14
N ILE A 113 59.71 -4.43 18.32
CA ILE A 113 58.73 -3.61 17.58
C ILE A 113 58.24 -4.36 16.33
N VAL A 114 59.09 -5.14 15.67
CA VAL A 114 58.72 -5.99 14.52
C VAL A 114 57.71 -7.06 14.92
N ASN A 115 57.79 -7.59 16.13
CA ASN A 115 56.87 -8.61 16.61
C ASN A 115 55.48 -8.02 16.94
N THR A 116 55.41 -6.78 17.43
CA THR A 116 54.16 -6.05 17.66
C THR A 116 53.53 -5.55 16.36
N ALA A 117 54.33 -5.11 15.39
CA ALA A 117 53.86 -4.76 14.05
C ALA A 117 53.31 -5.98 13.27
N PHE A 118 53.86 -7.18 13.48
CA PHE A 118 53.33 -8.41 12.89
C PHE A 118 51.94 -8.77 13.45
N VAL A 119 51.71 -8.57 14.76
CA VAL A 119 50.39 -8.75 15.40
C VAL A 119 49.37 -7.68 14.96
N LEU A 120 49.84 -6.48 14.59
CA LEU A 120 49.01 -5.42 14.03
C LEU A 120 48.32 -5.81 12.70
N ASN A 121 48.95 -6.71 11.94
CA ASN A 121 48.45 -7.15 10.63
C ASN A 121 47.47 -8.33 10.71
N ASN A 122 47.40 -9.00 11.86
CA ASN A 122 46.48 -10.10 12.09
C ASN A 122 45.98 -10.02 13.55
N PRO A 123 45.00 -9.13 13.83
CA PRO A 123 44.58 -8.85 15.20
C PRO A 123 43.98 -10.10 15.85
N PRO A 124 44.22 -10.30 17.15
CA PRO A 124 43.57 -11.36 17.92
C PRO A 124 42.05 -11.40 17.72
N ALA A 125 41.51 -12.61 17.61
CA ALA A 125 40.11 -12.84 17.26
C ALA A 125 39.18 -12.73 18.49
N ASP A 126 39.71 -12.99 19.68
CA ASP A 126 38.95 -12.97 20.92
C ASP A 126 39.59 -12.12 22.03
N GLY A 127 38.77 -11.75 23.03
CA GLY A 127 39.23 -10.93 24.15
C GLY A 127 40.29 -11.61 25.02
N THR A 128 40.37 -12.94 25.01
CA THR A 128 41.35 -13.70 25.81
C THR A 128 42.74 -13.57 25.20
N GLU A 129 42.85 -13.72 23.89
CA GLU A 129 44.07 -13.52 23.12
C GLU A 129 44.57 -12.06 23.21
N TRP A 130 43.65 -11.07 23.25
CA TRP A 130 44.01 -9.67 23.52
C TRP A 130 44.62 -9.48 24.92
N VAL A 131 44.07 -10.13 25.94
CA VAL A 131 44.61 -10.09 27.32
C VAL A 131 45.97 -10.79 27.38
N GLU A 132 46.13 -11.95 26.74
CA GLU A 132 47.40 -12.66 26.69
C GLU A 132 48.49 -11.87 25.96
N LEU A 133 48.14 -11.23 24.84
CA LEU A 133 49.04 -10.36 24.09
C LEU A 133 49.48 -9.16 24.93
N PHE A 134 48.53 -8.51 25.60
CA PHE A 134 48.81 -7.37 26.47
C PHE A 134 49.75 -7.76 27.62
N VAL A 135 49.46 -8.85 28.33
CA VAL A 135 50.31 -9.34 29.42
C VAL A 135 51.70 -9.74 28.90
N ARG A 136 51.79 -10.40 27.75
CA ARG A 136 53.06 -10.80 27.13
C ARG A 136 53.94 -9.59 26.80
N GLU A 137 53.37 -8.54 26.22
CA GLU A 137 54.13 -7.32 25.89
C GLU A 137 54.50 -6.48 27.11
N MET A 138 53.69 -6.51 28.18
CA MET A 138 54.07 -5.84 29.42
C MET A 138 55.18 -6.59 30.16
N MET A 139 55.21 -7.93 30.08
CA MET A 139 56.25 -8.76 30.68
C MET A 139 57.60 -8.69 29.92
N SER A 140 57.58 -8.28 28.65
CA SER A 140 58.79 -8.08 27.83
C SER A 140 59.42 -6.69 28.00
N ALA A 141 58.72 -5.76 28.67
CA ALA A 141 59.17 -4.39 28.83
C ALA A 141 60.42 -4.27 29.72
N THR A 142 61.40 -3.50 29.27
CA THR A 142 62.69 -3.29 29.94
C THR A 142 62.69 -2.09 30.89
N SER A 143 61.73 -1.18 30.71
CA SER A 143 61.53 0.00 31.55
C SER A 143 60.06 0.38 31.63
N THR A 144 59.72 1.25 32.58
CA THR A 144 58.36 1.79 32.71
C THR A 144 57.95 2.63 31.48
N ASP A 145 58.91 3.23 30.78
CA ASP A 145 58.64 4.00 29.57
C ASP A 145 58.35 3.09 28.38
N ASP A 146 59.18 2.06 28.19
CA ASP A 146 58.98 1.00 27.19
C ASP A 146 57.62 0.28 27.39
N ALA A 147 57.25 0.00 28.64
CA ALA A 147 55.94 -0.55 28.97
C ALA A 147 54.77 0.37 28.56
N ARG A 148 54.91 1.69 28.71
CA ARG A 148 53.88 2.66 28.27
C ARG A 148 53.75 2.70 26.75
N VAL A 149 54.87 2.69 26.04
CA VAL A 149 54.88 2.67 24.57
C VAL A 149 54.20 1.40 24.06
N ARG A 150 54.58 0.23 24.60
CA ARG A 150 53.95 -1.06 24.25
C ARG A 150 52.45 -1.09 24.55
N ALA A 151 52.04 -0.63 25.73
CA ALA A 151 50.62 -0.56 26.11
C ALA A 151 49.83 0.34 25.15
N THR A 152 50.39 1.48 24.76
CA THR A 152 49.75 2.40 23.81
C THR A 152 49.52 1.72 22.46
N ILE A 153 50.54 1.06 21.91
CA ILE A 153 50.44 0.35 20.63
C ILE A 153 49.39 -0.78 20.68
N VAL A 154 49.38 -1.59 21.75
CA VAL A 154 48.41 -2.70 21.89
C VAL A 154 46.98 -2.16 22.02
N LEU A 155 46.77 -1.09 22.79
CA LEU A 155 45.44 -0.48 22.96
C LEU A 155 44.94 0.22 21.69
N GLU A 156 45.80 0.91 20.95
CA GLU A 156 45.45 1.48 19.64
C GLU A 156 45.08 0.40 18.63
N SER A 157 45.78 -0.74 18.65
CA SER A 157 45.45 -1.90 17.81
C SER A 157 44.09 -2.50 18.19
N LEU A 158 43.81 -2.61 19.48
CA LEU A 158 42.52 -3.05 19.99
C LEU A 158 41.39 -2.11 19.54
N GLU A 159 41.58 -0.79 19.67
CA GLU A 159 40.60 0.21 19.22
C GLU A 159 40.30 0.09 17.72
N LYS A 160 41.35 -0.06 16.89
CA LYS A 160 41.21 -0.28 15.44
C LYS A 160 40.44 -1.57 15.13
N SER A 161 40.75 -2.66 15.85
CA SER A 161 40.07 -3.95 15.69
C SER A 161 38.58 -3.86 16.07
N ILE A 162 38.26 -3.23 17.21
CA ILE A 162 36.87 -3.00 17.66
C ILE A 162 36.11 -2.12 16.66
N SER A 163 36.75 -1.04 16.17
CA SER A 163 36.12 -0.14 15.20
C SER A 163 35.84 -0.85 13.88
N ALA A 164 36.79 -1.66 13.40
CA ALA A 164 36.64 -2.44 12.18
C ALA A 164 35.53 -3.51 12.33
N SER A 165 35.49 -4.22 13.46
CA SER A 165 34.47 -5.25 13.69
C SER A 165 33.08 -4.65 13.83
N ALA A 166 32.92 -3.54 14.56
CA ALA A 166 31.67 -2.81 14.67
C ALA A 166 31.16 -2.29 13.30
N SER A 167 32.06 -1.74 12.48
CA SER A 167 31.72 -1.31 11.12
C SER A 167 31.32 -2.49 10.24
N ALA A 168 32.01 -3.63 10.32
CA ALA A 168 31.69 -4.82 9.55
C ALA A 168 30.34 -5.42 9.97
N GLU A 169 30.05 -5.46 11.27
CA GLU A 169 28.76 -5.91 11.80
C GLU A 169 27.62 -4.99 11.35
N ALA A 170 27.80 -3.67 11.43
CA ALA A 170 26.82 -2.70 10.94
C ALA A 170 26.54 -2.88 9.43
N ALA A 171 27.59 -3.07 8.63
CA ALA A 171 27.45 -3.34 7.19
C ALA A 171 26.72 -4.67 6.93
N GLN A 172 27.03 -5.72 7.68
CA GLN A 172 26.38 -7.02 7.56
C GLN A 172 24.89 -6.94 7.93
N ASN A 173 24.55 -6.25 9.02
CA ASN A 173 23.17 -6.05 9.45
C ASN A 173 22.37 -5.25 8.43
N PHE A 174 22.96 -4.17 7.91
CA PHE A 174 22.35 -3.39 6.82
C PHE A 174 22.11 -4.24 5.56
N GLN A 175 23.07 -5.09 5.17
CA GLN A 175 22.91 -5.98 4.02
C GLN A 175 21.79 -7.01 4.24
N LYS A 176 21.69 -7.61 5.43
CA LYS A 176 20.61 -8.54 5.79
C LYS A 176 19.24 -7.86 5.72
N GLU A 177 19.11 -6.68 6.32
CA GLU A 177 17.86 -5.90 6.28
C GLU A 177 17.48 -5.53 4.84
N ASN A 178 18.44 -5.07 4.04
CA ASN A 178 18.21 -4.71 2.64
C ASN A 178 17.73 -5.92 1.82
N MET A 179 18.28 -7.11 2.07
CA MET A 179 17.81 -8.35 1.43
C MET A 179 16.37 -8.67 1.83
N MET A 180 16.06 -8.65 3.13
CA MET A 180 14.69 -8.92 3.62
C MET A 180 13.67 -7.91 3.08
N LEU A 181 14.03 -6.63 2.97
CA LEU A 181 13.15 -5.61 2.39
C LEU A 181 12.92 -5.84 0.90
N LYS A 182 13.96 -6.22 0.14
CA LYS A 182 13.82 -6.58 -1.28
C LYS A 182 12.89 -7.77 -1.48
N GLU A 183 13.02 -8.82 -0.67
CA GLU A 183 12.14 -9.99 -0.73
C GLU A 183 10.68 -9.63 -0.43
N GLN A 184 10.43 -8.78 0.57
CA GLN A 184 9.09 -8.28 0.88
C GLN A 184 8.50 -7.44 -0.26
N ILE A 185 9.29 -6.55 -0.87
CA ILE A 185 8.85 -5.77 -2.03
C ILE A 185 8.48 -6.71 -3.18
N GLU A 186 9.29 -7.73 -3.46
CA GLU A 186 9.01 -8.68 -4.52
C GLU A 186 7.71 -9.47 -4.26
N LEU A 187 7.47 -9.91 -3.03
CA LEU A 187 6.22 -10.57 -2.63
C LEU A 187 5.00 -9.66 -2.85
N ILE A 188 5.07 -8.41 -2.38
CA ILE A 188 4.00 -7.43 -2.55
C ILE A 188 3.73 -7.17 -4.03
N LEU A 189 4.78 -7.09 -4.87
CA LEU A 189 4.62 -6.91 -6.32
C LEU A 189 3.95 -8.12 -6.98
N ARG A 190 4.31 -9.34 -6.58
CA ARG A 190 3.65 -10.57 -7.04
C ARG A 190 2.16 -10.56 -6.66
N ASP A 191 1.84 -10.28 -5.40
CA ASP A 191 0.45 -10.21 -4.93
C ASP A 191 -0.34 -9.10 -5.62
N ASN A 192 0.27 -7.94 -5.87
CA ASN A 192 -0.35 -6.85 -6.62
C ASN A 192 -0.67 -7.29 -8.06
N SER A 193 0.19 -8.07 -8.69
CA SER A 193 -0.04 -8.60 -10.04
C SER A 193 -1.23 -9.60 -10.06
N ILE A 194 -1.32 -10.46 -9.05
CA ILE A 194 -2.44 -11.40 -8.88
C ILE A 194 -3.74 -10.62 -8.66
N LEU A 195 -3.72 -9.62 -7.78
CA LEU A 195 -4.90 -8.79 -7.49
C LEU A 195 -5.38 -8.04 -8.74
N LYS A 196 -4.46 -7.43 -9.51
CA LYS A 196 -4.80 -6.78 -10.79
C LYS A 196 -5.44 -7.75 -11.77
N ARG A 197 -4.91 -8.97 -11.88
CA ARG A 197 -5.48 -10.03 -12.74
C ARG A 197 -6.89 -10.44 -12.27
N LEU A 198 -7.08 -10.61 -10.96
CA LEU A 198 -8.40 -10.94 -10.39
C LEU A 198 -9.43 -9.84 -10.64
N VAL A 199 -9.03 -8.58 -10.47
CA VAL A 199 -9.90 -7.42 -10.75
C VAL A 199 -10.28 -7.37 -12.23
N ALA A 200 -9.34 -7.62 -13.15
CA ALA A 200 -9.63 -7.66 -14.58
C ALA A 200 -10.65 -8.77 -14.92
N ILE A 201 -10.46 -9.98 -14.38
CA ILE A 201 -11.40 -11.11 -14.56
C ILE A 201 -12.78 -10.76 -13.98
N GLN A 202 -12.83 -10.14 -12.81
CA GLN A 202 -14.10 -9.75 -12.19
C GLN A 202 -14.83 -8.70 -13.03
N HIS A 203 -14.10 -7.73 -13.58
CA HIS A 203 -14.65 -6.71 -14.44
C HIS A 203 -15.22 -7.31 -15.74
N GLU A 204 -14.47 -8.21 -16.38
CA GLU A 204 -14.90 -8.93 -17.60
C GLU A 204 -16.20 -9.70 -17.35
N ARG A 205 -16.25 -10.52 -16.29
CA ARG A 205 -17.46 -11.30 -15.94
C ARG A 205 -18.68 -10.42 -15.65
N LEU A 206 -18.48 -9.31 -14.94
CA LEU A 206 -19.57 -8.38 -14.65
C LEU A 206 -20.08 -7.71 -15.92
N LYS A 207 -19.18 -7.36 -16.83
CA LYS A 207 -19.53 -6.78 -18.12
C LYS A 207 -20.34 -7.76 -18.97
N GLU A 208 -19.86 -9.00 -19.12
CA GLU A 208 -20.58 -10.06 -19.85
C GLU A 208 -21.99 -10.27 -19.28
N HIS A 209 -22.11 -10.41 -17.95
CA HIS A 209 -23.41 -10.56 -17.30
C HIS A 209 -24.35 -9.36 -17.57
N ASN A 210 -23.83 -8.13 -17.52
CA ASN A 210 -24.64 -6.95 -17.79
C ASN A 210 -25.06 -6.85 -19.26
N ASP A 211 -24.18 -7.24 -20.18
CA ASP A 211 -24.46 -7.27 -21.62
C ASP A 211 -25.55 -8.32 -21.92
N ASP A 212 -25.45 -9.52 -21.35
CA ASP A 212 -26.46 -10.58 -21.47
C ASP A 212 -27.83 -10.13 -20.92
N ARG A 213 -27.85 -9.54 -19.71
CA ARG A 213 -29.08 -8.99 -19.12
C ARG A 213 -29.67 -7.88 -19.97
N THR A 214 -28.83 -7.06 -20.60
CA THR A 214 -29.28 -6.01 -21.52
C THR A 214 -29.92 -6.63 -22.76
N GLN A 215 -29.33 -7.69 -23.31
CA GLN A 215 -29.88 -8.42 -24.45
C GLN A 215 -31.22 -9.06 -24.13
N GLU A 216 -31.35 -9.75 -22.99
CA GLU A 216 -32.61 -10.35 -22.53
C GLU A 216 -33.72 -9.30 -22.37
N VAL A 217 -33.39 -8.15 -21.76
CA VAL A 217 -34.34 -7.04 -21.61
C VAL A 217 -34.79 -6.52 -22.98
N GLN A 218 -33.90 -6.43 -23.96
CA GLN A 218 -34.27 -6.03 -25.33
C GLN A 218 -35.18 -7.08 -26.00
N GLN A 219 -34.88 -8.37 -25.86
CA GLN A 219 -35.72 -9.45 -26.40
C GLN A 219 -37.12 -9.43 -25.79
N LEU A 220 -37.23 -9.27 -24.46
CA LEU A 220 -38.52 -9.17 -23.79
C LEU A 220 -39.31 -7.94 -24.22
N LYS A 221 -38.66 -6.79 -24.39
CA LYS A 221 -39.31 -5.59 -24.94
C LYS A 221 -39.88 -5.83 -26.34
N GLN A 222 -39.12 -6.51 -27.20
CA GLN A 222 -39.58 -6.85 -28.55
C GLN A 222 -40.78 -7.80 -28.51
N LEU A 223 -40.74 -8.82 -27.65
CA LEU A 223 -41.86 -9.76 -27.49
C LEU A 223 -43.13 -9.07 -26.96
N ILE A 224 -42.98 -8.17 -25.99
CA ILE A 224 -44.09 -7.36 -25.47
C ILE A 224 -44.69 -6.50 -26.59
N ALA A 225 -43.86 -5.83 -27.40
CA ALA A 225 -44.33 -5.03 -28.52
C ALA A 225 -45.10 -5.89 -29.55
N GLN A 226 -44.62 -7.10 -29.83
CA GLN A 226 -45.33 -8.05 -30.70
C GLN A 226 -46.71 -8.44 -30.15
N TYR A 227 -46.79 -8.79 -28.86
CA TYR A 227 -48.09 -9.10 -28.24
C TYR A 227 -49.04 -7.91 -28.18
N GLN A 228 -48.52 -6.70 -27.98
CA GLN A 228 -49.33 -5.47 -28.04
C GLN A 228 -49.91 -5.24 -29.44
N GLU A 229 -49.16 -5.51 -30.50
CA GLU A 229 -49.66 -5.40 -31.88
C GLU A 229 -50.73 -6.45 -32.20
N GLN A 230 -50.53 -7.69 -31.74
CA GLN A 230 -51.51 -8.76 -31.89
C GLN A 230 -52.82 -8.43 -31.17
N LEU A 231 -52.74 -7.90 -29.94
CA LEU A 231 -53.91 -7.43 -29.20
C LEU A 231 -54.64 -6.33 -29.98
N ARG A 232 -53.93 -5.31 -30.47
CA ARG A 232 -54.55 -4.22 -31.27
C ARG A 232 -55.25 -4.77 -32.52
N THR A 233 -54.63 -5.73 -33.20
CA THR A 233 -55.22 -6.37 -34.39
C THR A 233 -56.50 -7.12 -34.06
N LEU A 234 -56.48 -7.91 -32.97
CA LEU A 234 -57.66 -8.64 -32.51
C LEU A 234 -58.78 -7.71 -32.05
N GLU A 235 -58.45 -6.60 -31.38
CA GLU A 235 -59.41 -5.57 -30.97
C GLU A 235 -60.11 -4.95 -32.19
N VAL A 236 -59.36 -4.58 -33.23
CA VAL A 236 -59.91 -4.01 -34.48
C VAL A 236 -60.79 -5.04 -35.20
N ASN A 237 -60.35 -6.29 -35.30
CA ASN A 237 -61.13 -7.36 -35.94
C ASN A 237 -62.44 -7.62 -35.18
N ASN A 238 -62.38 -7.67 -33.85
CA ASN A 238 -63.57 -7.87 -33.02
C ASN A 238 -64.57 -6.72 -33.18
N TYR A 239 -64.08 -5.47 -33.20
CA TYR A 239 -64.90 -4.30 -33.47
C TYR A 239 -65.57 -4.38 -34.85
N SER A 240 -64.82 -4.71 -35.92
CA SER A 240 -65.38 -4.87 -37.27
C SER A 240 -66.45 -5.95 -37.34
N LEU A 241 -66.21 -7.11 -36.71
CA LEU A 241 -67.20 -8.20 -36.63
C LEU A 241 -68.46 -7.77 -35.89
N LYS A 242 -68.31 -7.05 -34.76
CA LYS A 242 -69.43 -6.51 -34.00
C LYS A 242 -70.27 -5.53 -34.82
N MET A 243 -69.61 -4.65 -35.58
CA MET A 243 -70.31 -3.70 -36.47
C MET A 243 -71.07 -4.41 -37.60
N HIS A 244 -70.44 -5.41 -38.25
CA HIS A 244 -71.11 -6.22 -39.28
C HIS A 244 -72.31 -7.00 -38.72
N LEU A 245 -72.17 -7.57 -37.51
CA LEU A 245 -73.26 -8.27 -36.84
C LEU A 245 -74.46 -7.33 -36.57
N GLN A 246 -74.20 -6.13 -36.06
CA GLN A 246 -75.24 -5.13 -35.82
C GLN A 246 -75.93 -4.70 -37.12
N GLN A 247 -75.16 -4.49 -38.19
CA GLN A 247 -75.73 -4.15 -39.50
C GLN A 247 -76.62 -5.27 -40.04
N ALA A 248 -76.17 -6.54 -39.97
CA ALA A 248 -76.98 -7.68 -40.37
C ALA A 248 -78.28 -7.80 -39.56
N GLN A 249 -78.23 -7.55 -38.25
CA GLN A 249 -79.42 -7.55 -37.39
C GLN A 249 -80.40 -6.43 -37.75
N GLN A 250 -79.92 -5.23 -38.08
CA GLN A 250 -80.78 -4.10 -38.48
C GLN A 250 -81.38 -4.29 -39.88
N CYS A 251 -80.60 -4.81 -40.83
CA CYS A 251 -81.06 -5.13 -42.18
C CYS A 251 -82.02 -6.34 -42.24
N ASN A 252 -82.03 -7.18 -41.20
CA ASN A 252 -83.01 -8.26 -41.02
C ASN A 252 -84.35 -7.81 -40.40
N SER A 253 -84.65 -6.51 -40.44
CA SER A 253 -86.02 -6.02 -40.22
C SER A 253 -86.91 -6.39 -41.42
N ILE A 254 -87.22 -7.68 -41.57
CA ILE A 254 -88.35 -8.12 -42.39
C ILE A 254 -89.61 -7.79 -41.58
N PRO A 255 -90.49 -6.88 -42.03
CA PRO A 255 -91.79 -6.68 -41.40
C PRO A 255 -92.63 -7.95 -41.62
N GLY A 256 -92.75 -8.75 -40.58
CA GLY A 256 -93.83 -9.72 -40.40
C GLY A 256 -94.00 -10.77 -41.50
N HIS A 257 -93.20 -11.83 -41.48
CA HIS A 257 -93.71 -13.14 -41.90
C HIS A 257 -92.96 -14.28 -41.22
N TYR A 258 -93.38 -14.62 -40.00
CA TYR A 258 -93.13 -15.95 -39.45
C TYR A 258 -94.16 -16.88 -40.07
N HIS A 259 -93.69 -17.92 -40.76
CA HIS A 259 -94.54 -18.98 -41.28
C HIS A 259 -95.08 -19.80 -40.10
N PRO A 260 -96.41 -19.89 -39.89
CA PRO A 260 -96.96 -20.84 -38.94
C PRO A 260 -96.95 -22.24 -39.56
N ASP A 261 -96.72 -23.22 -38.71
CA ASP A 261 -96.90 -24.66 -38.92
C ASP A 261 -96.01 -25.35 -39.94
N VAL A 262 -95.02 -26.08 -39.43
CA VAL A 262 -94.74 -27.44 -39.89
C VAL A 262 -94.49 -28.32 -38.67
N PHE A 263 -95.32 -29.37 -38.55
CA PHE A 263 -95.37 -30.39 -37.50
C PHE A 263 -94.09 -31.25 -37.42
#